data_AF-A0A1E4SDJ7-F1
#
_entry.id   AF-A0A1E4SDJ7-F1
#
_cell.length_a   1.000
_cell.length_b   1.000
_cell.length_c   1.000
_cell.angle_alpha   90.00
_cell.angle_beta   90.00
_cell.angle_gamma   90.00
#
_symmetry.space_group_name_H-M   'P 1'
#
loop_
_entity.id
_entity.type
_entity.pdbx_description
1 polymer ?
#
loop_
_entity_poly.entity_id
_entity_poly.type
_entity_poly.pdbx_seq_one_letter_code
_entity_poly.pdbx_strand_id
1 'polypeptide(L)'
;TDSQSYKGHSLYFKESPFYTLRRQIHGSPQACLPLTGKGVCPFTFLFTKEEANLVYLGDPTVRVYLMCGLQDPKTVSSTEVPLQFPLPVEVHVNGTQVTKNFRGIKGKPGTAKPADITELLKPSQNKVQVIYTQTTETYLVYIYIVNVVSCEEIIKNIQQKPLLHKSATVSKIVLQNQGDDEDDIVISSSSITLRDPLSYTKMQYPVQSIFCNHAQCFDGLVFLQSQLQLPSWNCPICGTALRIEDLSISEYFTEVLKSVPEDVDSVQINEDGSW
;
A
#
# COMPACT_ATOMS: atom_id res chain seq x y z
N THR A 1 -21.29 -25.32 -13.94
CA THR A 1 -21.09 -25.66 -12.53
C THR A 1 -20.04 -24.73 -11.98
N ASP A 2 -20.10 -24.43 -10.69
CA ASP A 2 -19.12 -23.55 -10.07
C ASP A 2 -17.78 -24.27 -9.91
N SER A 3 -16.70 -23.48 -9.90
CA SER A 3 -15.34 -23.97 -9.73
C SER A 3 -15.15 -24.60 -8.36
N GLN A 4 -14.42 -25.70 -8.32
CA GLN A 4 -13.99 -26.29 -7.05
C GLN A 4 -12.67 -25.67 -6.61
N SER A 5 -12.62 -25.28 -5.35
CA SER A 5 -11.44 -24.70 -4.70
C SER A 5 -10.24 -25.64 -4.75
N TYR A 6 -9.09 -25.13 -5.19
CA TYR A 6 -7.80 -25.81 -5.09
C TYR A 6 -7.48 -26.17 -3.63
N LYS A 7 -6.89 -27.35 -3.41
CA LYS A 7 -6.64 -27.93 -2.08
C LYS A 7 -5.16 -28.20 -1.87
N GLY A 8 -4.76 -28.33 -0.60
CA GLY A 8 -3.42 -28.76 -0.20
C GLY A 8 -2.47 -27.63 0.22
N HIS A 9 -2.80 -26.37 -0.08
CA HIS A 9 -2.02 -25.21 0.38
C HIS A 9 -2.91 -23.98 0.55
N SER A 10 -2.57 -23.10 1.50
CA SER A 10 -3.26 -21.82 1.71
C SER A 10 -2.27 -20.67 1.81
N LEU A 11 -2.62 -19.51 1.24
CA LEU A 11 -1.82 -18.28 1.33
C LEU A 11 -2.53 -17.28 2.23
N TYR A 12 -1.78 -16.68 3.14
CA TYR A 12 -2.18 -15.52 3.92
C TYR A 12 -1.36 -14.33 3.42
N PHE A 13 -2.01 -13.42 2.72
CA PHE A 13 -1.35 -12.26 2.11
C PHE A 13 -0.91 -11.26 3.16
N LYS A 14 0.19 -10.57 2.88
CA LYS A 14 0.61 -9.40 3.66
C LYS A 14 -0.52 -8.37 3.70
N GLU A 15 -0.77 -7.81 4.89
CA GLU A 15 -1.81 -6.81 5.08
C GLU A 15 -1.54 -5.53 4.29
N SER A 16 -2.63 -4.86 3.89
CA SER A 16 -2.61 -3.58 3.20
C SER A 16 -3.54 -2.62 3.94
N PRO A 17 -3.14 -1.37 4.20
CA PRO A 17 -4.02 -0.40 4.84
C PRO A 17 -5.13 0.10 3.89
N PHE A 18 -5.01 -0.15 2.58
CA PHE A 18 -5.94 0.33 1.56
C PHE A 18 -7.18 -0.54 1.40
N TYR A 19 -7.23 -1.70 2.06
CA TYR A 19 -8.41 -2.56 2.03
C TYR A 19 -8.40 -3.58 3.17
N THR A 20 -9.57 -4.01 3.58
CA THR A 20 -9.75 -5.14 4.52
C THR A 20 -10.42 -6.30 3.82
N LEU A 21 -9.92 -7.52 4.03
CA LEU A 21 -10.52 -8.73 3.46
C LEU A 21 -11.79 -9.06 4.25
N ARG A 22 -12.94 -9.17 3.56
CA ARG A 22 -14.22 -9.51 4.19
C ARG A 22 -14.57 -10.97 4.01
N ARG A 23 -14.57 -11.43 2.75
CA ARG A 23 -15.05 -12.76 2.39
C ARG A 23 -14.34 -13.27 1.15
N GLN A 24 -13.83 -14.48 1.22
CA GLN A 24 -13.38 -15.20 0.03
C GLN A 24 -14.59 -15.67 -0.77
N ILE A 25 -14.60 -15.43 -2.08
CA ILE A 25 -15.64 -15.98 -2.97
C ILE A 25 -15.54 -17.51 -2.98
N HIS A 26 -16.67 -18.19 -2.88
CA HIS A 26 -16.71 -19.65 -2.95
C HIS A 26 -16.05 -20.17 -4.23
N GLY A 27 -15.43 -21.36 -4.15
CA GLY A 27 -14.67 -21.93 -5.26
C GLY A 27 -13.26 -21.36 -5.46
N SER A 28 -12.87 -20.31 -4.73
CA SER A 28 -11.48 -19.85 -4.59
C SER A 28 -10.72 -20.70 -3.55
N PRO A 29 -9.38 -20.79 -3.57
CA PRO A 29 -8.48 -20.35 -4.65
C PRO A 29 -8.48 -21.29 -5.86
N GLN A 30 -7.83 -20.85 -6.94
CA GLN A 30 -7.43 -21.66 -8.09
C GLN A 30 -5.91 -21.59 -8.26
N ALA A 31 -5.32 -22.53 -9.01
CA ALA A 31 -3.87 -22.61 -9.17
C ALA A 31 -3.42 -22.36 -10.63
N CYS A 32 -2.44 -21.49 -10.79
CA CYS A 32 -1.61 -21.41 -11.98
C CYS A 32 -0.43 -22.37 -11.80
N LEU A 33 -0.52 -23.56 -12.40
CA LEU A 33 0.51 -24.60 -12.31
C LEU A 33 1.67 -24.36 -13.29
N PRO A 34 2.88 -24.89 -12.98
CA PRO A 34 4.04 -24.83 -13.88
C PRO A 34 3.73 -25.38 -15.27
N LEU A 35 4.16 -24.65 -16.31
CA LEU A 35 4.00 -25.04 -17.71
C LEU A 35 4.94 -24.25 -18.64
N THR A 36 5.25 -24.83 -19.79
CA THR A 36 6.11 -24.24 -20.83
C THR A 36 5.36 -23.39 -21.85
N GLY A 37 4.04 -23.54 -21.96
CA GLY A 37 3.21 -22.86 -22.97
C GLY A 37 2.34 -21.74 -22.41
N LYS A 38 1.10 -21.68 -22.91
CA LYS A 38 0.03 -20.82 -22.40
C LYS A 38 -0.89 -21.64 -21.50
N GLY A 39 -1.10 -21.16 -20.28
CA GLY A 39 -2.07 -21.68 -19.32
C GLY A 39 -3.28 -20.79 -19.16
N VAL A 40 -4.35 -21.38 -18.68
CA VAL A 40 -5.54 -20.67 -18.22
C VAL A 40 -5.91 -21.22 -16.85
N CYS A 41 -6.04 -20.34 -15.87
CA CYS A 41 -6.56 -20.61 -14.54
C CYS A 41 -7.99 -20.05 -14.46
N PRO A 42 -9.03 -20.91 -14.56
CA PRO A 42 -10.42 -20.48 -14.69
C PRO A 42 -11.16 -20.46 -13.35
N PHE A 43 -11.99 -19.44 -13.16
CA PHE A 43 -13.05 -19.40 -12.16
C PHE A 43 -14.39 -19.35 -12.88
N THR A 44 -15.34 -20.17 -12.46
CA THR A 44 -16.76 -20.03 -12.80
C THR A 44 -17.54 -20.02 -11.50
N PHE A 45 -18.37 -19.02 -11.28
CA PHE A 45 -19.18 -18.95 -10.07
C PHE A 45 -20.44 -18.11 -10.28
N LEU A 46 -21.53 -18.48 -9.63
CA LEU A 46 -22.68 -17.61 -9.40
C LEU A 46 -22.64 -17.18 -7.93
N PHE A 47 -22.70 -15.87 -7.66
CA PHE A 47 -22.66 -15.39 -6.28
C PHE A 47 -23.70 -16.10 -5.40
N THR A 48 -23.29 -16.53 -4.21
CA THR A 48 -24.27 -16.94 -3.20
C THR A 48 -25.11 -15.73 -2.79
N LYS A 49 -26.25 -15.97 -2.13
CA LYS A 49 -27.10 -14.88 -1.64
C LYS A 49 -26.33 -13.90 -0.74
N GLU A 50 -25.46 -14.43 0.12
CA GLU A 50 -24.64 -13.63 1.03
C GLU A 50 -23.60 -12.81 0.28
N GLU A 51 -22.92 -13.40 -0.71
CA GLU A 51 -21.94 -12.70 -1.54
C GLU A 51 -22.60 -11.62 -2.40
N ALA A 52 -23.74 -11.92 -3.02
CA ALA A 52 -24.50 -10.97 -3.82
C ALA A 52 -24.97 -9.79 -2.96
N ASN A 53 -25.43 -10.04 -1.73
CA ASN A 53 -25.82 -8.98 -0.80
C ASN A 53 -24.63 -8.08 -0.46
N LEU A 54 -23.46 -8.65 -0.17
CA LEU A 54 -22.27 -7.84 0.10
C LEU A 54 -21.85 -7.00 -1.10
N VAL A 55 -21.85 -7.58 -2.30
CA VAL A 55 -21.35 -6.90 -3.52
C VAL A 55 -22.35 -5.86 -4.06
N TYR A 56 -23.65 -6.14 -4.04
CA TYR A 56 -24.66 -5.30 -4.70
C TYR A 56 -25.50 -4.45 -3.76
N LEU A 57 -25.61 -4.84 -2.48
CA LEU A 57 -26.36 -4.10 -1.46
C LEU A 57 -25.44 -3.53 -0.37
N GLY A 58 -24.15 -3.81 -0.45
CA GLY A 58 -23.14 -3.27 0.46
C GLY A 58 -22.90 -1.78 0.27
N ASP A 59 -22.03 -1.23 1.11
CA ASP A 59 -21.61 0.16 1.01
C ASP A 59 -20.71 0.38 -0.23
N PRO A 60 -20.56 1.62 -0.73
CA PRO A 60 -19.77 1.92 -1.93
C PRO A 60 -18.27 1.57 -1.85
N THR A 61 -17.74 1.32 -0.65
CA THR A 61 -16.35 0.90 -0.44
C THR A 61 -16.16 -0.59 -0.70
N VAL A 62 -17.24 -1.37 -0.81
CA VAL A 62 -17.16 -2.79 -1.11
C VAL A 62 -16.70 -3.00 -2.56
N ARG A 63 -15.64 -3.78 -2.74
CA ARG A 63 -15.07 -4.17 -4.04
C ARG A 63 -14.80 -5.67 -4.07
N VAL A 64 -14.60 -6.21 -5.27
CA VAL A 64 -14.15 -7.58 -5.49
C VAL A 64 -12.76 -7.56 -6.12
N TYR A 65 -11.79 -8.09 -5.38
CA TYR A 65 -10.38 -8.11 -5.75
C TYR A 65 -9.91 -9.51 -6.08
N LEU A 66 -9.21 -9.63 -7.20
CA LEU A 66 -8.43 -10.82 -7.56
C LEU A 66 -6.99 -10.63 -7.07
N MET A 67 -6.55 -11.54 -6.21
CA MET A 67 -5.24 -11.55 -5.55
C MET A 67 -4.47 -12.78 -6.00
N CYS A 68 -3.16 -12.68 -6.13
CA CYS A 68 -2.31 -13.78 -6.56
C CYS A 68 -1.03 -13.77 -5.73
N GLY A 69 -0.56 -14.95 -5.36
CA GLY A 69 0.69 -15.11 -4.61
C GLY A 69 1.43 -16.38 -5.01
N LEU A 70 2.73 -16.38 -4.80
CA LEU A 70 3.60 -17.52 -5.01
C LEU A 70 3.41 -18.53 -3.88
N GLN A 71 3.21 -19.80 -4.22
CA GLN A 71 3.19 -20.89 -3.24
C GLN A 71 4.62 -21.26 -2.84
N ASP A 72 4.88 -21.40 -1.54
CA ASP A 72 6.08 -22.07 -1.06
C ASP A 72 5.85 -23.59 -1.03
N PRO A 73 6.50 -24.39 -1.89
CA PRO A 73 6.27 -25.83 -1.96
C PRO A 73 6.77 -26.60 -0.73
N LYS A 74 7.52 -25.95 0.19
CA LYS A 74 8.09 -26.58 1.39
C LYS A 74 7.16 -26.53 2.60
N THR A 75 6.05 -25.80 2.51
CA THR A 75 5.12 -25.58 3.62
C THR A 75 3.72 -26.06 3.26
N VAL A 76 2.84 -26.21 4.25
CA VAL A 76 1.40 -26.47 4.04
C VAL A 76 0.60 -25.18 3.88
N SER A 77 1.20 -24.05 4.26
CA SER A 77 0.65 -22.72 4.15
C SER A 77 1.76 -21.69 4.16
N SER A 78 1.54 -20.58 3.46
CA SER A 78 2.48 -19.45 3.42
C SER A 78 1.81 -18.22 4.05
N THR A 79 2.53 -17.50 4.91
CA THR A 79 2.07 -16.27 5.58
C THR A 79 2.87 -15.06 5.12
N GLU A 80 2.34 -13.84 5.34
CA GLU A 80 2.95 -12.59 4.88
C GLU A 80 3.28 -12.59 3.38
N VAL A 81 2.45 -13.29 2.59
CA VAL A 81 2.73 -13.49 1.16
C VAL A 81 2.52 -12.17 0.42
N PRO A 82 3.55 -11.64 -0.27
CA PRO A 82 3.37 -10.46 -1.10
C PRO A 82 2.49 -10.81 -2.30
N LEU A 83 1.71 -9.83 -2.77
CA LEU A 83 1.02 -9.98 -4.05
C LEU A 83 2.04 -10.17 -5.17
N GLN A 84 1.86 -11.23 -5.94
CA GLN A 84 2.71 -11.59 -7.05
C GLN A 84 1.94 -12.42 -8.06
N PHE A 85 1.99 -11.98 -9.32
CA PHE A 85 1.40 -12.69 -10.44
C PHE A 85 2.51 -13.37 -11.26
N PRO A 86 2.23 -14.52 -11.91
CA PRO A 86 3.11 -15.00 -12.97
C PRO A 86 3.17 -13.92 -14.07
N LEU A 87 4.32 -13.73 -14.70
CA LEU A 87 4.48 -12.72 -15.76
C LEU A 87 5.06 -13.39 -17.01
N PRO A 88 4.49 -13.17 -18.21
CA PRO A 88 3.28 -12.39 -18.53
C PRO A 88 1.97 -12.98 -17.98
N VAL A 89 0.99 -12.11 -17.70
CA VAL A 89 -0.38 -12.49 -17.27
C VAL A 89 -1.42 -11.54 -17.85
N GLU A 90 -2.60 -12.08 -18.17
CA GLU A 90 -3.80 -11.33 -18.50
C GLU A 90 -4.98 -11.85 -17.67
N VAL A 91 -5.81 -10.95 -17.17
CA VAL A 91 -7.04 -11.31 -16.45
C VAL A 91 -8.21 -10.88 -17.31
N HIS A 92 -9.11 -11.82 -17.59
CA HIS A 92 -10.37 -11.56 -18.30
C HIS A 92 -11.54 -11.92 -17.38
N VAL A 93 -12.55 -11.05 -17.34
CA VAL A 93 -13.77 -11.24 -16.57
C VAL A 93 -14.94 -11.11 -17.54
N ASN A 94 -15.73 -12.17 -17.67
CA ASN A 94 -16.88 -12.21 -18.58
C ASN A 94 -16.56 -11.81 -20.04
N GLY A 95 -15.35 -12.14 -20.50
CA GLY A 95 -14.84 -11.81 -21.83
C GLY A 95 -14.14 -10.45 -21.94
N THR A 96 -14.20 -9.61 -20.91
CA THR A 96 -13.56 -8.29 -20.89
C THR A 96 -12.23 -8.33 -20.15
N GLN A 97 -11.16 -7.80 -20.76
CA GLN A 97 -9.84 -7.74 -20.14
C GLN A 97 -9.78 -6.69 -19.03
N VAL A 98 -9.14 -7.02 -17.91
CA VAL A 98 -8.79 -6.06 -16.86
C VAL A 98 -7.61 -5.22 -17.32
N THR A 99 -7.84 -3.92 -17.52
CA THR A 99 -6.84 -2.98 -18.07
C THR A 99 -6.09 -2.18 -17.01
N LYS A 100 -6.68 -2.00 -15.82
CA LYS A 100 -6.02 -1.31 -14.69
C LYS A 100 -4.73 -2.05 -14.32
N ASN A 101 -3.66 -1.30 -14.05
CA ASN A 101 -2.38 -1.93 -13.72
C ASN A 101 -2.42 -2.58 -12.32
N PHE A 102 -2.49 -3.91 -12.31
CA PHE A 102 -2.32 -4.75 -11.12
C PHE A 102 -0.95 -5.46 -11.11
N ARG A 103 -0.22 -5.39 -12.23
CA ARG A 103 1.06 -6.07 -12.42
C ARG A 103 2.13 -5.26 -11.68
N GLY A 104 2.83 -5.91 -10.77
CA GLY A 104 4.00 -5.33 -10.11
C GLY A 104 5.19 -5.20 -11.07
N ILE A 105 6.30 -4.68 -10.54
CA ILE A 105 7.57 -4.62 -11.26
C ILE A 105 8.23 -6.01 -11.22
N LYS A 106 8.62 -6.53 -12.38
CA LYS A 106 9.33 -7.81 -12.50
C LYS A 106 10.60 -7.79 -11.63
N GLY A 107 10.76 -8.81 -10.78
CA GLY A 107 11.91 -8.93 -9.89
C GLY A 107 11.83 -8.10 -8.60
N LYS A 108 10.74 -7.37 -8.37
CA LYS A 108 10.50 -6.64 -7.10
C LYS A 108 9.21 -7.13 -6.44
N PRO A 109 9.26 -8.23 -5.67
CA PRO A 109 8.11 -8.73 -4.90
C PRO A 109 7.49 -7.63 -4.03
N GLY A 110 6.17 -7.67 -3.87
CA GLY A 110 5.44 -6.69 -3.05
C GLY A 110 5.02 -5.43 -3.78
N THR A 111 5.44 -5.22 -5.03
CA THR A 111 5.02 -4.07 -5.86
C THR A 111 3.74 -4.31 -6.66
N ALA A 112 3.23 -5.55 -6.69
CA ALA A 112 1.95 -5.84 -7.34
C ALA A 112 0.78 -5.42 -6.44
N LYS A 113 -0.36 -5.14 -7.07
CA LYS A 113 -1.60 -4.76 -6.41
C LYS A 113 -2.70 -5.75 -6.77
N PRO A 114 -3.78 -5.83 -5.98
CA PRO A 114 -4.92 -6.64 -6.37
C PRO A 114 -5.53 -6.12 -7.67
N ALA A 115 -6.06 -7.01 -8.50
CA ALA A 115 -6.84 -6.63 -9.66
C ALA A 115 -8.28 -6.35 -9.23
N ASP A 116 -8.72 -5.10 -9.33
CA ASP A 116 -10.13 -4.72 -9.13
C ASP A 116 -10.96 -5.23 -10.31
N ILE A 117 -11.80 -6.23 -10.04
CA ILE A 117 -12.68 -6.87 -11.03
C ILE A 117 -14.16 -6.50 -10.84
N THR A 118 -14.48 -5.65 -9.86
CA THR A 118 -15.85 -5.35 -9.41
C THR A 118 -16.78 -4.98 -10.56
N GLU A 119 -16.39 -4.02 -11.39
CA GLU A 119 -17.22 -3.45 -12.46
C GLU A 119 -17.47 -4.43 -13.63
N LEU A 120 -16.73 -5.54 -13.69
CA LEU A 120 -16.84 -6.53 -14.76
C LEU A 120 -17.72 -7.73 -14.36
N LEU A 121 -18.10 -7.82 -13.08
CA LEU A 121 -18.91 -8.89 -12.52
C LEU A 121 -20.41 -8.61 -12.73
N LYS A 122 -21.19 -9.67 -12.81
CA LYS A 122 -22.63 -9.66 -13.11
C LYS A 122 -23.40 -10.43 -12.04
N PRO A 123 -24.68 -10.12 -11.80
CA PRO A 123 -25.52 -10.92 -10.89
C PRO A 123 -25.75 -12.36 -11.37
N SER A 124 -25.56 -12.62 -12.67
CA SER A 124 -25.58 -13.95 -13.27
C SER A 124 -24.27 -14.71 -13.01
N GLN A 125 -24.16 -15.91 -13.59
CA GLN A 125 -22.89 -16.64 -13.55
C GLN A 125 -21.75 -15.81 -14.15
N ASN A 126 -20.64 -15.72 -13.41
CA ASN A 126 -19.41 -15.05 -13.79
C ASN A 126 -18.36 -16.06 -14.22
N LYS A 127 -17.54 -15.66 -15.19
CA LYS A 127 -16.35 -16.40 -15.63
C LYS A 127 -15.13 -15.50 -15.55
N VAL A 128 -14.14 -15.88 -14.74
CA VAL A 128 -12.85 -15.20 -14.65
C VAL A 128 -11.77 -16.12 -15.21
N GLN A 129 -10.88 -15.60 -16.04
CA GLN A 129 -9.80 -16.36 -16.66
C GLN A 129 -8.49 -15.62 -16.43
N VAL A 130 -7.59 -16.23 -15.66
CA VAL A 130 -6.21 -15.78 -15.51
C VAL A 130 -5.37 -16.53 -16.53
N ILE A 131 -4.96 -15.84 -17.57
CA ILE A 131 -4.14 -16.37 -18.66
C ILE A 131 -2.70 -16.05 -18.34
N TYR A 132 -1.84 -17.06 -18.29
CA TYR A 132 -0.43 -16.91 -17.93
C TYR A 132 0.44 -17.76 -18.84
N THR A 133 1.73 -17.46 -18.92
CA THR A 133 2.67 -18.19 -19.80
C THR A 133 3.99 -18.48 -19.09
N GLN A 134 4.62 -19.61 -19.44
CA GLN A 134 6.02 -19.93 -19.10
C GLN A 134 6.36 -19.73 -17.61
N THR A 135 5.63 -20.39 -16.72
CA THR A 135 5.92 -20.34 -15.29
C THR A 135 6.51 -21.67 -14.81
N THR A 136 7.54 -21.60 -13.95
CA THR A 136 8.15 -22.78 -13.30
C THR A 136 7.60 -23.04 -11.91
N GLU A 137 6.84 -22.08 -11.37
CA GLU A 137 6.34 -22.09 -10.00
C GLU A 137 4.82 -22.21 -9.97
N THR A 138 4.27 -22.67 -8.84
CA THR A 138 2.83 -22.65 -8.60
C THR A 138 2.43 -21.32 -7.98
N TYR A 139 1.44 -20.65 -8.59
CA TYR A 139 0.79 -19.47 -8.01
C TYR A 139 -0.63 -19.81 -7.63
N LEU A 140 -1.08 -19.32 -6.47
CA LEU A 140 -2.48 -19.43 -6.07
C LEU A 140 -3.19 -18.10 -6.25
N VAL A 141 -4.32 -18.16 -6.95
CA VAL A 141 -5.17 -17.01 -7.26
C VAL A 141 -6.41 -17.07 -6.38
N TYR A 142 -6.70 -15.97 -5.71
CA TYR A 142 -7.84 -15.81 -4.84
C TYR A 142 -8.77 -14.71 -5.36
N ILE A 143 -10.07 -14.86 -5.11
CA ILE A 143 -11.04 -13.78 -5.30
C ILE A 143 -11.64 -13.45 -3.93
N TYR A 144 -11.50 -12.20 -3.50
CA TYR A 144 -12.01 -11.68 -2.23
C TYR A 144 -12.98 -10.53 -2.46
N ILE A 145 -14.06 -10.53 -1.70
CA ILE A 145 -14.82 -9.32 -1.38
C ILE A 145 -14.02 -8.57 -0.31
N VAL A 146 -13.79 -7.28 -0.52
CA VAL A 146 -13.00 -6.40 0.34
C VAL A 146 -13.76 -5.11 0.62
N ASN A 147 -13.45 -4.44 1.73
CA ASN A 147 -13.79 -3.02 1.91
C ASN A 147 -12.54 -2.19 1.65
N VAL A 148 -12.62 -1.25 0.71
CA VAL A 148 -11.54 -0.30 0.40
C VAL A 148 -11.51 0.80 1.44
N VAL A 149 -10.30 1.19 1.84
CA VAL A 149 -10.06 2.33 2.73
C VAL A 149 -9.35 3.40 1.91
N SER A 150 -9.90 4.61 1.90
CA SER A 150 -9.31 5.72 1.15
C SER A 150 -8.07 6.28 1.87
N CYS A 151 -7.22 7.01 1.13
CA CYS A 151 -6.04 7.62 1.74
C CYS A 151 -6.44 8.65 2.81
N GLU A 152 -7.54 9.37 2.58
CA GLU A 152 -8.09 10.37 3.50
C GLU A 152 -8.55 9.73 4.82
N GLU A 153 -9.22 8.57 4.76
CA GLU A 153 -9.63 7.84 5.98
C GLU A 153 -8.40 7.30 6.73
N ILE A 154 -7.37 6.83 6.03
CA ILE A 154 -6.10 6.41 6.65
C ILE A 154 -5.43 7.61 7.35
N ILE A 155 -5.39 8.79 6.72
CA ILE A 155 -4.83 10.00 7.34
C ILE A 155 -5.61 10.41 8.57
N LYS A 156 -6.94 10.40 8.49
CA LYS A 156 -7.80 10.69 9.64
C LYS A 156 -7.51 9.74 10.82
N ASN A 157 -7.23 8.47 10.54
CA ASN A 157 -6.83 7.52 11.58
C ASN A 157 -5.42 7.82 12.13
N ILE A 158 -4.47 8.23 11.29
CA ILE A 158 -3.13 8.67 11.74
C ILE A 158 -3.24 9.92 12.62
N GLN A 159 -4.12 10.87 12.30
CA GLN A 159 -4.35 12.07 13.10
C GLN A 159 -4.93 11.78 14.50
N GLN A 160 -5.54 10.61 14.70
CA GLN A 160 -6.07 10.18 16.01
C GLN A 160 -5.01 9.47 16.88
N LYS A 161 -3.84 9.15 16.32
CA LYS A 161 -2.73 8.56 17.07
C LYS A 161 -2.00 9.61 17.91
N PRO A 162 -1.20 9.20 18.92
CA PRO A 162 -0.27 10.10 19.58
C PRO A 162 0.60 10.85 18.58
N LEU A 163 0.70 12.17 18.77
CA LEU A 163 1.56 13.02 17.94
C LEU A 163 3.04 12.72 18.23
N LEU A 164 3.88 12.92 17.23
CA LEU A 164 5.31 13.04 17.46
C LEU A 164 5.58 14.40 18.12
N HIS A 165 5.81 14.37 19.43
CA HIS A 165 6.00 15.57 20.25
C HIS A 165 7.16 16.43 19.74
N LYS A 166 7.03 17.75 19.85
CA LYS A 166 8.00 18.71 19.32
C LYS A 166 9.45 18.46 19.76
N SER A 167 9.65 17.99 20.99
CA SER A 167 10.98 17.68 21.52
C SER A 167 11.72 16.65 20.68
N ALA A 168 11.02 15.69 20.08
CA ALA A 168 11.64 14.69 19.22
C ALA A 168 12.19 15.31 17.93
N THR A 169 11.49 16.28 17.35
CA THR A 169 11.98 17.02 16.18
C THR A 169 13.14 17.94 16.56
N VAL A 170 13.01 18.72 17.65
CA VAL A 170 14.07 19.62 18.13
C VAL A 170 15.36 18.85 18.42
N SER A 171 15.27 17.71 19.13
CA SER A 171 16.44 16.86 19.39
C SER A 171 17.13 16.39 18.10
N LYS A 172 16.38 16.08 17.04
CA LYS A 172 16.98 15.69 15.75
C LYS A 172 17.66 16.88 15.05
N ILE A 173 17.09 18.07 15.14
CA ILE A 173 17.70 19.30 14.59
C ILE A 173 19.01 19.60 15.33
N VAL A 174 18.99 19.58 16.66
CA VAL A 174 20.18 19.83 17.49
C VAL A 174 21.28 18.82 17.21
N LEU A 175 20.95 17.52 17.12
CA LEU A 175 21.92 16.48 16.80
C LEU A 175 22.50 16.63 15.38
N GLN A 176 21.69 17.05 14.41
CA GLN A 176 22.17 17.31 13.04
C GLN A 176 23.14 18.50 13.01
N ASN A 177 22.87 19.55 13.78
CA ASN A 177 23.74 20.72 13.86
C ASN A 177 25.05 20.44 14.63
N GLN A 178 25.03 19.55 15.64
CA GLN A 178 26.22 19.16 16.41
C GLN A 178 27.11 18.13 15.69
N GLY A 179 26.54 17.33 14.79
CA GLY A 179 27.29 16.33 14.02
C GLY A 179 28.20 16.92 12.94
N ASP A 180 28.03 18.21 12.60
CA ASP A 180 28.88 18.94 11.66
C ASP A 180 30.15 19.50 12.33
N ASP A 181 30.31 19.41 13.66
CA ASP A 181 31.48 19.97 14.39
C ASP A 181 32.83 19.23 14.13
N GLU A 182 32.87 18.17 13.30
CA GLU A 182 34.13 17.58 12.81
C GLU A 182 34.75 18.41 11.66
N ASP A 183 33.95 19.23 10.98
CA ASP A 183 34.39 20.25 10.04
C ASP A 183 34.16 21.62 10.74
N ASP A 184 35.15 22.50 10.85
CA ASP A 184 35.13 23.82 11.55
C ASP A 184 34.06 24.85 11.04
N ILE A 185 32.85 24.42 10.69
CA ILE A 185 31.75 25.21 10.14
C ILE A 185 30.61 25.21 11.17
N VAL A 186 30.61 26.22 12.04
CA VAL A 186 29.46 26.52 12.90
C VAL A 186 28.29 26.96 12.01
N ILE A 187 27.34 26.05 11.75
CA ILE A 187 26.08 26.40 11.08
C ILE A 187 25.20 27.17 12.08
N SER A 188 25.37 28.49 12.09
CA SER A 188 24.64 29.44 12.95
C SER A 188 23.13 29.53 12.70
N SER A 189 22.62 28.92 11.62
CA SER A 189 21.19 28.82 11.34
C SER A 189 20.91 27.65 10.40
N SER A 190 20.07 26.70 10.81
CA SER A 190 19.62 25.62 9.94
C SER A 190 18.24 25.98 9.38
N SER A 191 18.03 25.85 8.08
CA SER A 191 16.71 26.09 7.47
C SER A 191 15.96 24.79 7.27
N ILE A 192 14.68 24.74 7.59
CA ILE A 192 13.81 23.58 7.32
C ILE A 192 12.78 23.93 6.25
N THR A 193 12.55 23.02 5.30
CA THR A 193 11.54 23.21 4.25
C THR A 193 10.17 22.72 4.71
N LEU A 194 9.15 23.50 4.41
CA LEU A 194 7.73 23.17 4.62
C LEU A 194 7.10 22.48 3.42
N ARG A 195 7.86 22.31 2.33
CA ARG A 195 7.44 21.58 1.13
C ARG A 195 7.67 20.08 1.31
N ASP A 196 6.72 19.31 0.82
CA ASP A 196 6.79 17.86 0.76
C ASP A 196 7.82 17.41 -0.29
N PRO A 197 8.74 16.48 0.02
CA PRO A 197 9.74 16.00 -0.92
C PRO A 197 9.18 15.22 -2.12
N LEU A 198 7.92 14.73 -2.06
CA LEU A 198 7.32 13.94 -3.13
C LEU A 198 6.57 14.79 -4.15
N SER A 199 5.69 15.68 -3.67
CA SER A 199 4.86 16.56 -4.49
C SER A 199 5.50 17.91 -4.78
N TYR A 200 6.53 18.29 -4.01
CA TYR A 200 7.08 19.64 -3.98
C TYR A 200 6.02 20.70 -3.65
N THR A 201 4.89 20.36 -3.04
CA THR A 201 3.90 21.34 -2.57
C THR A 201 4.01 21.52 -1.06
N LYS A 202 3.45 22.60 -0.52
CA LYS A 202 3.43 22.81 0.94
C LYS A 202 2.69 21.66 1.63
N MET A 203 3.31 21.09 2.66
CA MET A 203 2.73 19.97 3.41
C MET A 203 1.42 20.38 4.09
N GLN A 204 0.41 19.52 4.03
CA GLN A 204 -0.83 19.66 4.78
C GLN A 204 -0.85 18.71 5.99
N TYR A 205 -0.31 17.49 5.81
CA TYR A 205 -0.26 16.45 6.83
C TYR A 205 1.20 16.06 7.09
N PRO A 206 1.96 16.85 7.88
CA PRO A 206 3.36 16.55 8.13
C PRO A 206 3.47 15.27 8.96
N VAL A 207 3.81 14.17 8.31
CA VAL A 207 3.98 12.86 8.96
C VAL A 207 5.45 12.47 9.00
N GLN A 208 5.76 11.65 9.98
CA GLN A 208 7.05 10.98 10.09
C GLN A 208 6.86 9.63 10.80
N SER A 209 7.73 8.66 10.52
CA SER A 209 7.82 7.47 11.36
C SER A 209 8.60 7.76 12.63
N ILE A 210 8.18 7.15 13.74
CA ILE A 210 8.92 7.20 15.00
C ILE A 210 10.34 6.62 14.90
N PHE A 211 10.64 5.85 13.85
CA PHE A 211 11.95 5.26 13.57
C PHE A 211 12.82 6.08 12.59
N CYS A 212 12.34 7.24 12.13
CA CYS A 212 13.12 8.13 11.27
C CYS A 212 14.18 8.89 12.09
N ASN A 213 15.42 8.92 11.61
CA ASN A 213 16.54 9.64 12.24
C ASN A 213 16.82 11.02 11.60
N HIS A 214 15.81 11.65 11.00
CA HIS A 214 15.90 12.98 10.38
C HIS A 214 14.83 13.91 10.95
N ALA A 215 15.06 15.22 10.93
CA ALA A 215 14.06 16.20 11.36
C ALA A 215 12.92 16.39 10.33
N GLN A 216 13.25 16.38 9.03
CA GLN A 216 12.31 16.69 7.95
C GLN A 216 11.06 15.77 7.94
N CYS A 217 9.88 16.34 7.71
CA CYS A 217 8.64 15.59 7.47
C CYS A 217 8.33 15.46 5.98
N PHE A 218 7.37 14.59 5.66
CA PHE A 218 6.75 14.49 4.33
C PHE A 218 5.24 14.55 4.46
N ASP A 219 4.52 14.83 3.37
CA ASP A 219 3.07 14.87 3.40
C ASP A 219 2.48 13.46 3.40
N GLY A 220 1.67 13.16 4.42
CA GLY A 220 1.11 11.83 4.61
C GLY A 220 0.12 11.44 3.52
N LEU A 221 -0.70 12.38 3.04
CA LEU A 221 -1.70 12.08 2.02
C LEU A 221 -1.01 11.78 0.69
N VAL A 222 -0.03 12.61 0.30
CA VAL A 222 0.78 12.39 -0.89
C VAL A 222 1.54 11.06 -0.81
N PHE A 223 2.14 10.76 0.34
CA PHE A 223 2.82 9.48 0.56
C PHE A 223 1.89 8.29 0.39
N LEU A 224 0.68 8.30 0.98
CA LEU A 224 -0.27 7.21 0.82
C LEU A 224 -0.73 7.03 -0.63
N GLN A 225 -0.97 8.13 -1.34
CA GLN A 225 -1.29 8.11 -2.76
C GLN A 225 -0.15 7.48 -3.58
N SER A 226 1.10 7.77 -3.25
CA SER A 226 2.25 7.13 -3.91
C SER A 226 2.30 5.62 -3.62
N GLN A 227 2.04 5.21 -2.38
CA GLN A 227 2.00 3.78 -2.01
C GLN A 227 0.86 3.02 -2.70
N LEU A 228 -0.28 3.66 -2.96
CA LEU A 228 -1.38 3.07 -3.74
C LEU A 228 -0.98 2.85 -5.22
N GLN A 229 -0.12 3.70 -5.76
CA GLN A 229 0.40 3.55 -7.12
C GLN A 229 1.47 2.47 -7.22
N LEU A 230 2.46 2.52 -6.32
CA LEU A 230 3.56 1.57 -6.26
C LEU A 230 3.98 1.38 -4.79
N PRO A 231 3.55 0.30 -4.13
CA PRO A 231 3.79 0.10 -2.70
C PRO A 231 5.26 -0.28 -2.43
N SER A 232 6.10 0.72 -2.16
CA SER A 232 7.48 0.53 -1.72
C SER A 232 7.60 0.50 -0.20
N TRP A 233 6.75 1.27 0.49
CA TRP A 233 6.75 1.43 1.95
C TRP A 233 8.12 1.84 2.50
N ASN A 234 8.81 2.74 1.82
CA ASN A 234 10.07 3.32 2.28
C ASN A 234 9.90 4.82 2.52
N CYS A 235 10.56 5.35 3.55
CA CYS A 235 10.60 6.77 3.83
C CYS A 235 11.19 7.52 2.62
N PRO A 236 10.51 8.56 2.10
CA PRO A 236 11.01 9.31 0.94
C PRO A 236 12.27 10.14 1.26
N ILE A 237 12.63 10.27 2.54
CA ILE A 237 13.78 11.06 2.98
C ILE A 237 14.99 10.16 3.28
N CYS A 238 14.83 9.14 4.14
CA CYS A 238 15.95 8.29 4.59
C CYS A 238 15.90 6.84 4.13
N GLY A 239 14.88 6.43 3.36
CA GLY A 239 14.74 5.05 2.86
C GLY A 239 14.31 4.00 3.90
N THR A 240 14.25 4.34 5.19
CA THR A 240 13.78 3.43 6.26
C THR A 240 12.44 2.79 5.89
N ALA A 241 12.32 1.47 6.09
CA ALA A 241 11.06 0.76 5.87
C ALA A 241 9.97 1.30 6.82
N LEU A 242 8.79 1.56 6.28
CA LEU A 242 7.67 2.18 6.98
C LEU A 242 6.53 1.19 7.15
N ARG A 243 5.87 1.26 8.30
CA ARG A 243 4.59 0.63 8.55
C ARG A 243 3.60 1.70 8.97
N ILE A 244 2.32 1.52 8.62
CA ILE A 244 1.30 2.55 8.91
C ILE A 244 1.18 2.79 10.40
N GLU A 245 1.27 1.75 11.22
CA GLU A 245 1.26 1.82 12.68
C GLU A 245 2.29 2.79 13.24
N ASP A 246 3.46 2.89 12.61
CA ASP A 246 4.60 3.70 13.07
C ASP A 246 4.54 5.16 12.61
N LEU A 247 3.64 5.51 11.68
CA LEU A 247 3.46 6.88 11.21
C LEU A 247 2.65 7.71 12.21
N SER A 248 3.17 8.90 12.50
CA SER A 248 2.57 9.90 13.40
C SER A 248 2.66 11.31 12.79
N ILE A 249 1.69 12.17 13.12
CA ILE A 249 1.74 13.60 12.76
C ILE A 249 2.79 14.29 13.63
N SER A 250 3.66 15.11 13.02
CA SER A 250 4.63 15.93 13.73
C SER A 250 3.94 17.16 14.34
N GLU A 251 4.01 17.27 15.67
CA GLU A 251 3.52 18.45 16.39
C GLU A 251 4.30 19.70 15.96
N TYR A 252 5.63 19.61 15.90
CA TYR A 252 6.52 20.70 15.50
C TYR A 252 6.15 21.30 14.14
N PHE A 253 6.12 20.48 13.09
CA PHE A 253 5.78 20.96 11.74
C PHE A 253 4.35 21.46 11.66
N THR A 254 3.42 20.85 12.41
CA THR A 254 2.03 21.31 12.46
C THR A 254 1.93 22.71 13.06
N GLU A 255 2.69 23.02 14.12
CA GLU A 255 2.74 24.35 14.71
C GLU A 255 3.35 25.37 13.74
N VAL A 256 4.47 25.04 13.09
CA VAL A 256 5.13 25.92 12.12
C VAL A 256 4.19 26.23 10.95
N LEU A 257 3.62 25.21 10.32
CA LEU A 257 2.72 25.35 9.16
C LEU A 257 1.49 26.22 9.45
N LYS A 258 1.00 26.22 10.70
CA LYS A 258 -0.13 27.07 11.14
C LYS A 258 0.29 28.49 11.50
N SER A 259 1.57 28.71 11.79
CA SER A 259 2.08 29.98 12.30
C SER A 259 2.64 30.89 11.22
N VAL A 260 2.94 30.35 10.02
CA VAL A 260 3.49 31.11 8.90
C VAL A 260 2.48 31.32 7.76
N PRO A 261 2.58 32.42 6.98
CA PRO A 261 1.79 32.63 5.78
C PRO A 261 1.88 31.49 4.77
N GLU A 262 0.87 31.35 3.91
CA GLU A 262 0.78 30.24 2.94
C GLU A 262 1.95 30.23 1.94
N ASP A 263 2.46 31.39 1.55
CA ASP A 263 3.57 31.59 0.62
C ASP A 263 4.97 31.36 1.21
N VAL A 264 5.07 31.11 2.52
CA VAL A 264 6.33 30.75 3.18
C VAL A 264 6.64 29.26 2.99
N ASP A 265 7.72 28.95 2.30
CA ASP A 265 8.13 27.57 1.97
C ASP A 265 9.23 27.00 2.89
N SER A 266 9.89 27.84 3.69
CA SER A 266 10.92 27.43 4.63
C SER A 266 10.99 28.38 5.83
N VAL A 267 11.50 27.88 6.94
CA VAL A 267 11.79 28.69 8.14
C VAL A 267 13.23 28.47 8.58
N GLN A 268 13.83 29.49 9.16
CA GLN A 268 15.12 29.38 9.84
C GLN A 268 14.88 28.82 11.24
N ILE A 269 15.80 27.99 11.72
CA ILE A 269 15.71 27.32 13.01
C ILE A 269 16.85 27.81 13.89
N ASN A 270 16.50 28.26 15.09
CA ASN A 270 17.42 28.66 16.14
C ASN A 270 17.97 27.42 16.87
N GLU A 271 19.06 27.59 17.62
CA GLU A 271 19.72 26.49 18.37
C GLU A 271 18.80 25.81 19.39
N ASP A 272 17.83 26.53 19.95
CA ASP A 272 16.84 26.02 20.90
C ASP A 272 15.64 25.30 20.22
N GLY A 273 15.63 25.27 18.88
CA GLY A 273 14.57 24.68 18.06
C GLY A 273 13.41 25.63 17.74
N SER A 274 13.43 26.89 18.19
CA SER A 274 12.46 27.90 17.75
C SER A 274 12.70 28.34 16.30
N TRP A 275 11.72 29.02 15.67
CA TRP A 275 11.76 29.45 14.27
C TRP A 275 11.25 30.89 14.07
#